data_AF-A0A954XN38-F1
#
_entry.id   AF-A0A954XN38-F1
#
_cell.length_a   1.000
_cell.length_b   1.000
_cell.length_c   1.000
_cell.angle_alpha   90.00
_cell.angle_beta   90.00
_cell.angle_gamma   90.00
#
_symmetry.space_group_name_H-M   'P 1'
#
loop_
_entity.id
_entity.type
_entity.pdbx_description
1 polymer ?
#
loop_
_entity_poly.entity_id
_entity_poly.type
_entity_poly.pdbx_seq_one_letter_code
_entity_poly.pdbx_strand_id
1 'polypeptide(L)'
;MAAFWTIYSVELYNPSYPGVMRHCAVKFLFCGSSMILDVPNIDSPRFSTGVSMLRERGGFRLDGVEFAKNGTVLECRVQSSWNPENLTDEFALRDLTRAQSLHAELISQSNDFAEATAGLTPRVSLIDDYGMGCVELAQLHAERVKWTNIPSSIYCDIPKLMDYLSANGFRMNDATIGSMHSYSITFAGPNALTITCDRGQLFLGGERSELEGHGLWKTFDSFPDFEDAVIRFLSRT
;
A
#
# COMPACT_ATOMS: atom_id res chain seq x y z
N MET A 1 -18.14 22.37 -1.56
CA MET A 1 -17.26 21.65 -0.61
C MET A 1 -16.04 21.20 -1.37
N ALA A 2 -14.88 21.79 -1.09
CA ALA A 2 -13.62 21.48 -1.77
C ALA A 2 -12.99 20.23 -1.16
N ALA A 3 -12.48 19.33 -2.00
CA ALA A 3 -11.56 18.29 -1.56
C ALA A 3 -10.28 18.99 -1.09
N PHE A 4 -9.98 18.92 0.20
CA PHE A 4 -8.73 19.42 0.73
C PHE A 4 -7.70 18.30 0.68
N TRP A 5 -6.62 18.55 -0.03
CA TRP A 5 -5.40 17.76 0.00
C TRP A 5 -4.58 18.30 1.16
N THR A 6 -4.62 17.62 2.31
CA THR A 6 -3.79 18.01 3.44
C THR A 6 -2.63 17.04 3.53
N ILE A 7 -1.43 17.56 3.25
CA ILE A 7 -0.17 16.88 3.52
C ILE A 7 0.00 16.92 5.04
N TYR A 8 -0.18 15.78 5.71
CA TYR A 8 0.20 15.64 7.10
C TYR A 8 1.62 15.07 7.17
N SER A 9 2.53 15.83 7.77
CA SER A 9 3.64 15.24 8.52
C SER A 9 3.05 14.55 9.73
N VAL A 10 3.26 13.25 9.86
CA VAL A 10 3.06 12.59 11.15
C VAL A 10 4.44 12.44 11.77
N GLU A 11 4.68 13.25 12.80
CA GLU A 11 5.88 13.16 13.64
C GLU A 11 5.63 12.08 14.69
N LEU A 12 6.13 10.86 14.43
CA LEU A 12 6.11 9.79 15.42
C LEU A 12 7.26 10.02 16.41
N TYR A 13 6.91 10.47 17.62
CA TYR A 13 7.86 10.61 18.73
C TYR A 13 8.29 9.24 19.25
N ASN A 14 9.57 8.91 19.04
CA ASN A 14 10.19 7.72 19.61
C ASN A 14 10.97 8.14 20.88
N PRO A 15 10.61 7.64 22.08
CA PRO A 15 11.27 8.04 23.33
C PRO A 15 12.77 7.65 23.38
N SER A 16 13.24 6.78 22.47
CA SER A 16 14.64 6.36 22.42
C SER A 16 15.58 7.38 21.78
N TYR A 17 15.09 8.33 20.97
CA TYR A 17 15.93 9.36 20.32
C TYR A 17 15.17 10.66 20.06
N PRO A 18 15.33 11.68 20.93
CA PRO A 18 14.79 13.00 20.68
C PRO A 18 15.65 13.73 19.63
N GLY A 19 15.07 14.15 18.50
CA GLY A 19 15.63 15.29 17.76
C GLY A 19 15.59 15.33 16.23
N VAL A 20 15.01 14.38 15.48
CA VAL A 20 15.05 14.49 14.00
C VAL A 20 13.73 14.07 13.34
N MET A 21 13.09 15.03 12.67
CA MET A 21 11.79 14.93 11.97
C MET A 21 11.97 15.30 10.49
N ARG A 22 11.38 14.55 9.55
CA ARG A 22 11.32 14.90 8.10
C ARG A 22 10.11 14.28 7.36
N HIS A 23 9.70 14.97 6.29
CA HIS A 23 8.46 14.81 5.49
C HIS A 23 8.66 14.05 4.14
N CYS A 24 7.61 13.39 3.65
CA CYS A 24 7.49 12.77 2.31
C CYS A 24 6.06 12.95 1.72
N ALA A 25 5.94 12.95 0.38
CA ALA A 25 4.67 12.98 -0.33
C ALA A 25 4.33 11.58 -0.89
N VAL A 26 3.53 10.86 -0.12
CA VAL A 26 2.95 9.55 -0.43
C VAL A 26 1.50 9.78 -0.86
N LYS A 27 1.01 9.09 -1.90
CA LYS A 27 -0.45 9.02 -2.12
C LYS A 27 -1.01 7.97 -1.17
N PHE A 28 -1.09 8.35 0.11
CA PHE A 28 -1.92 7.64 1.04
C PHE A 28 -3.34 7.74 0.49
N LEU A 29 -4.00 6.60 0.27
CA LEU A 29 -5.37 6.54 0.74
C LEU A 29 -5.27 6.72 2.24
N PHE A 30 -5.22 7.97 2.69
CA PHE A 30 -5.85 8.28 3.95
C PHE A 30 -7.25 7.72 3.74
N CYS A 31 -7.57 6.61 4.41
CA CYS A 31 -8.94 6.41 4.84
C CYS A 31 -9.18 7.63 5.73
N GLY A 32 -9.54 8.75 5.09
CA GLY A 32 -9.36 10.08 5.63
C GLY A 32 -10.32 10.23 6.75
N SER A 33 -9.86 9.91 7.97
CA SER A 33 -10.57 10.01 9.24
C SER A 33 -12.06 9.70 9.11
N SER A 34 -12.41 8.75 8.23
CA SER A 34 -13.78 8.37 8.02
C SER A 34 -13.99 7.36 9.13
N MET A 35 -14.56 7.83 10.23
CA MET A 35 -14.88 6.96 11.36
C MET A 35 -15.66 5.78 10.78
N ILE A 36 -15.09 4.58 10.88
CA ILE A 36 -15.72 3.35 10.39
C ILE A 36 -16.48 2.71 11.55
N LEU A 37 -17.79 2.68 11.38
CA LEU A 37 -18.76 1.86 12.08
C LEU A 37 -18.49 0.35 12.06
N ASP A 38 -17.86 -0.31 13.03
CA ASP A 38 -17.92 -1.80 13.04
C ASP A 38 -19.35 -2.27 13.40
N VAL A 39 -20.00 -2.93 12.44
CA VAL A 39 -21.37 -3.45 12.50
C VAL A 39 -21.31 -4.99 12.45
N PRO A 40 -21.84 -5.70 13.47
CA PRO A 40 -21.71 -7.15 13.55
C PRO A 40 -22.64 -7.91 12.59
N ASN A 41 -23.83 -7.39 12.29
CA ASN A 41 -24.83 -7.95 11.37
C ASN A 41 -25.88 -6.88 11.01
N ILE A 42 -26.73 -7.18 10.02
CA ILE A 42 -27.76 -6.27 9.50
C ILE A 42 -28.87 -5.95 10.51
N ASP A 43 -29.20 -6.89 11.40
CA ASP A 43 -30.25 -6.71 12.43
C ASP A 43 -29.78 -5.86 13.62
N SER A 44 -28.48 -5.52 13.67
CA SER A 44 -27.92 -4.71 14.74
C SER A 44 -28.44 -3.27 14.67
N PRO A 45 -28.78 -2.63 15.81
CA PRO A 45 -29.03 -1.19 15.86
C PRO A 45 -27.85 -0.34 15.35
N ARG A 46 -26.64 -0.92 15.31
CA ARG A 46 -25.47 -0.27 14.71
C ARG A 46 -25.55 -0.17 13.19
N PHE A 47 -26.31 -1.04 12.52
CA PHE A 47 -26.45 -1.00 11.07
C PHE A 47 -27.13 0.29 10.61
N SER A 48 -28.27 0.67 11.20
CA SER A 48 -28.94 1.94 10.89
C SER A 48 -28.06 3.17 11.21
N THR A 49 -27.24 3.08 12.26
CA THR A 49 -26.23 4.09 12.59
C THR A 49 -25.15 4.16 11.50
N GLY A 50 -24.63 3.01 11.05
CA GLY A 50 -23.66 2.92 9.97
C GLY A 50 -24.18 3.48 8.64
N VAL A 51 -25.42 3.17 8.28
CA VAL A 51 -26.09 3.74 7.10
C VAL A 51 -26.23 5.27 7.22
N SER A 52 -26.59 5.77 8.40
CA SER A 52 -26.67 7.22 8.66
C SER A 52 -25.30 7.88 8.52
N MET A 53 -24.25 7.26 9.06
CA MET A 53 -22.88 7.73 8.90
C MET A 53 -22.46 7.75 7.42
N LEU A 54 -22.78 6.71 6.64
CA LEU A 54 -22.50 6.65 5.21
C LEU A 54 -23.10 7.85 4.43
N ARG A 55 -24.31 8.31 4.82
CA ARG A 55 -24.95 9.50 4.24
C ARG A 55 -24.18 10.79 4.57
N GLU A 56 -23.61 10.87 5.78
CA GLU A 56 -22.98 12.07 6.35
C GLU A 56 -21.46 12.21 6.09
N ARG A 57 -20.85 11.27 5.34
CA ARG A 57 -19.39 11.15 5.00
C ARG A 57 -18.57 10.24 5.91
N GLY A 58 -19.21 9.48 6.79
CA GLY A 58 -18.58 8.34 7.48
C GLY A 58 -18.64 7.07 6.63
N GLY A 59 -18.45 5.95 7.31
CA GLY A 59 -18.62 4.62 6.73
C GLY A 59 -18.88 3.59 7.82
N PHE A 60 -19.06 2.35 7.40
CA PHE A 60 -19.18 1.24 8.32
C PHE A 60 -18.57 -0.01 7.72
N ARG A 61 -18.16 -0.95 8.58
CA ARG A 61 -17.65 -2.26 8.22
C ARG A 61 -18.66 -3.30 8.65
N LEU A 62 -19.00 -4.20 7.73
CA LEU A 62 -19.87 -5.34 7.95
C LEU A 62 -19.24 -6.55 7.30
N ASP A 63 -19.09 -7.65 8.05
CA ASP A 63 -18.46 -8.88 7.55
C ASP A 63 -17.10 -8.65 6.87
N GLY A 64 -16.26 -7.79 7.46
CA GLY A 64 -14.93 -7.47 6.91
C GLY A 64 -14.95 -6.70 5.58
N VAL A 65 -16.10 -6.12 5.19
CA VAL A 65 -16.23 -5.22 4.04
C VAL A 65 -16.58 -3.83 4.54
N GLU A 66 -15.75 -2.84 4.20
CA GLU A 66 -15.97 -1.44 4.50
C GLU A 66 -16.76 -0.77 3.38
N PHE A 67 -17.80 -0.05 3.79
CA PHE A 67 -18.62 0.80 2.94
C PHE A 67 -18.38 2.25 3.30
N ALA A 68 -17.87 3.03 2.36
CA ALA A 68 -17.63 4.46 2.54
C ALA A 68 -17.97 5.24 1.26
N LYS A 69 -18.33 6.50 1.41
CA LYS A 69 -18.67 7.37 0.28
C LYS A 69 -17.51 8.29 -0.08
N ASN A 70 -17.12 8.28 -1.36
CA ASN A 70 -16.11 9.19 -1.90
C ASN A 70 -16.66 9.91 -3.14
N GLY A 71 -17.27 11.08 -2.94
CA GLY A 71 -17.95 11.81 -4.01
C GLY A 71 -19.13 11.02 -4.56
N THR A 72 -19.06 10.62 -5.83
CA THR A 72 -20.05 9.80 -6.54
C THR A 72 -19.73 8.30 -6.52
N VAL A 73 -18.66 7.90 -5.82
CA VAL A 73 -18.24 6.51 -5.70
C VAL A 73 -18.64 5.97 -4.34
N LEU A 74 -19.23 4.77 -4.33
CA LEU A 74 -19.35 3.95 -3.14
C LEU A 74 -18.15 3.02 -3.10
N GLU A 75 -17.28 3.23 -2.12
CA GLU A 75 -16.12 2.39 -1.86
C GLU A 75 -16.59 1.14 -1.10
N CYS A 76 -16.41 -0.04 -1.71
CA CYS A 76 -16.64 -1.35 -1.09
C CYS A 76 -15.27 -2.03 -0.94
N ARG A 77 -14.61 -1.83 0.20
CA ARG A 77 -13.24 -2.33 0.43
C ARG A 77 -13.27 -3.59 1.26
N VAL A 78 -12.59 -4.62 0.79
CA VAL A 78 -12.46 -5.89 1.51
C VAL A 78 -11.02 -6.12 1.90
N GLN A 79 -10.79 -6.39 3.19
CA GLN A 79 -9.49 -6.82 3.68
C GLN A 79 -9.14 -8.16 3.04
N SER A 80 -7.92 -8.27 2.51
CA SER A 80 -7.44 -9.54 1.98
C SER A 80 -7.44 -10.61 3.07
N SER A 81 -8.02 -11.76 2.76
CA SER A 81 -7.99 -12.93 3.63
C SER A 81 -6.63 -13.64 3.63
N TRP A 82 -5.70 -13.19 2.76
CA TRP A 82 -4.37 -13.75 2.61
C TRP A 82 -3.33 -12.68 2.82
N ASN A 83 -2.18 -13.07 3.35
CA ASN A 83 -1.05 -12.19 3.29
C ASN A 83 -0.75 -11.89 1.81
N PRO A 84 -0.39 -10.64 1.49
CA PRO A 84 -0.25 -10.25 0.12
C PRO A 84 0.79 -11.08 -0.68
N GLU A 85 1.85 -11.61 -0.05
CA GLU A 85 2.84 -12.49 -0.69
C GLU A 85 2.29 -13.84 -1.17
N ASN A 86 1.14 -14.26 -0.64
CA ASN A 86 0.45 -15.50 -0.99
C ASN A 86 -0.82 -15.24 -1.81
N LEU A 87 -1.07 -13.99 -2.19
CA LEU A 87 -2.29 -13.60 -2.86
C LEU A 87 -2.23 -13.93 -4.36
N THR A 88 -3.16 -14.76 -4.81
CA THR A 88 -3.32 -15.16 -6.22
C THR A 88 -4.55 -14.47 -6.84
N ASP A 89 -4.66 -14.51 -8.16
CA ASP A 89 -5.87 -14.05 -8.88
C ASP A 89 -7.15 -14.73 -8.37
N GLU A 90 -7.07 -16.03 -8.07
CA GLU A 90 -8.20 -16.81 -7.56
C GLU A 90 -8.66 -16.31 -6.18
N PHE A 91 -7.71 -16.09 -5.25
CA PHE A 91 -8.03 -15.59 -3.92
C PHE A 91 -8.51 -14.14 -3.95
N ALA A 92 -7.89 -13.29 -4.77
CA ALA A 92 -8.33 -11.93 -4.97
C ALA A 92 -9.75 -11.87 -5.54
N LEU A 93 -10.04 -12.68 -6.56
CA LEU A 93 -11.37 -12.75 -7.16
C LEU A 93 -12.41 -13.24 -6.17
N ARG A 94 -12.09 -14.24 -5.34
CA ARG A 94 -12.98 -14.74 -4.29
C ARG A 94 -13.37 -13.63 -3.32
N ASP A 95 -12.39 -12.90 -2.78
CA ASP A 95 -12.62 -11.85 -1.78
C ASP A 95 -13.40 -10.67 -2.39
N LEU A 96 -13.05 -10.26 -3.61
CA LEU A 96 -13.78 -9.23 -4.36
C LEU A 96 -15.23 -9.64 -4.66
N THR A 97 -15.47 -10.88 -5.09
CA THR A 97 -16.81 -11.41 -5.38
C THR A 97 -17.67 -11.47 -4.12
N ARG A 98 -17.06 -11.81 -2.97
CA ARG A 98 -17.73 -11.78 -1.66
C ARG A 98 -18.20 -10.36 -1.31
N ALA A 99 -17.33 -9.36 -1.47
CA ALA A 99 -17.69 -7.96 -1.22
C ALA A 99 -18.78 -7.45 -2.17
N GLN A 100 -18.72 -7.82 -3.44
CA GLN A 100 -19.76 -7.50 -4.42
C GLN A 100 -21.11 -8.15 -4.06
N SER A 101 -21.08 -9.41 -3.64
CA SER A 101 -22.28 -10.16 -3.23
C SER A 101 -22.92 -9.52 -1.99
N LEU A 102 -22.11 -9.18 -0.98
CA LEU A 102 -22.62 -8.50 0.23
C LEU A 102 -23.24 -7.13 -0.10
N HIS A 103 -22.61 -6.36 -0.99
CA HIS A 103 -23.20 -5.10 -1.45
C HIS A 103 -24.59 -5.32 -2.09
N ALA A 104 -24.72 -6.30 -2.99
CA ALA A 104 -25.99 -6.63 -3.64
C ALA A 104 -27.04 -7.10 -2.61
N GLU A 105 -26.63 -7.90 -1.63
CA GLU A 105 -27.47 -8.35 -0.53
C GLU A 105 -28.03 -7.17 0.27
N LEU A 106 -27.17 -6.24 0.69
CA LEU A 106 -27.56 -5.06 1.45
C LEU A 106 -28.56 -4.17 0.70
N ILE A 107 -28.39 -4.00 -0.61
CA ILE A 107 -29.36 -3.30 -1.47
C ILE A 107 -30.72 -4.01 -1.45
N SER A 108 -30.74 -5.34 -1.46
CA SER A 108 -31.98 -6.12 -1.50
C SER A 108 -32.71 -6.20 -0.15
N GLN A 109 -31.97 -6.18 0.97
CA GLN A 109 -32.51 -6.39 2.30
C GLN A 109 -32.79 -5.09 3.07
N SER A 110 -32.13 -3.98 2.70
CA SER A 110 -32.28 -2.70 3.41
C SER A 110 -32.63 -1.56 2.45
N ASN A 111 -33.89 -1.12 2.52
CA ASN A 111 -34.34 0.09 1.83
C ASN A 111 -33.49 1.32 2.22
N ASP A 112 -33.11 1.44 3.49
CA ASP A 112 -32.27 2.54 3.97
C ASP A 112 -30.89 2.57 3.30
N PHE A 113 -30.24 1.41 3.18
CA PHE A 113 -28.95 1.29 2.52
C PHE A 113 -29.08 1.53 1.01
N ALA A 114 -30.13 1.00 0.37
CA ALA A 114 -30.43 1.25 -1.04
C ALA A 114 -30.62 2.74 -1.33
N GLU A 115 -31.37 3.46 -0.48
CA GLU A 115 -31.55 4.89 -0.60
C GLU A 115 -30.24 5.67 -0.34
N ALA A 116 -29.47 5.26 0.67
CA ALA A 116 -28.20 5.93 1.02
C ALA A 116 -27.15 5.84 -0.10
N THR A 117 -27.21 4.78 -0.90
CA THR A 117 -26.27 4.49 -1.99
C THR A 117 -26.83 4.78 -3.38
N ALA A 118 -28.08 5.23 -3.47
CA ALA A 118 -28.73 5.57 -4.73
C ALA A 118 -27.92 6.60 -5.52
N GLY A 119 -27.62 6.29 -6.78
CA GLY A 119 -26.85 7.14 -7.68
C GLY A 119 -25.34 7.12 -7.46
N LEU A 120 -24.82 6.32 -6.52
CA LEU A 120 -23.39 6.09 -6.38
C LEU A 120 -22.93 4.94 -7.29
N THR A 121 -21.72 5.05 -7.83
CA THR A 121 -21.08 3.97 -8.58
C THR A 121 -20.28 3.10 -7.62
N PRO A 122 -20.60 1.81 -7.44
CA PRO A 122 -19.84 0.94 -6.56
C PRO A 122 -18.45 0.66 -7.16
N ARG A 123 -17.42 0.79 -6.33
CA ARG A 123 -16.06 0.35 -6.61
C ARG A 123 -15.67 -0.71 -5.58
N VAL A 124 -15.48 -1.93 -6.04
CA VAL A 124 -15.07 -3.05 -5.19
C VAL A 124 -13.55 -3.20 -5.26
N SER A 125 -12.91 -3.05 -4.11
CA SER A 125 -11.46 -3.03 -3.98
C SER A 125 -10.99 -4.01 -2.93
N LEU A 126 -9.92 -4.75 -3.23
CA LEU A 126 -9.19 -5.58 -2.30
C LEU A 126 -8.08 -4.74 -1.67
N ILE A 127 -8.02 -4.72 -0.36
CA ILE A 127 -7.06 -3.92 0.40
C ILE A 127 -6.21 -4.78 1.33
N ASP A 128 -5.06 -4.22 1.73
CA ASP A 128 -4.29 -4.66 2.87
C ASP A 128 -4.16 -3.51 3.88
N ASP A 129 -4.86 -3.64 5.00
CA ASP A 129 -4.74 -2.80 6.19
C ASP A 129 -3.68 -3.41 7.13
N TYR A 130 -2.53 -2.75 7.20
CA TYR A 130 -1.39 -3.15 8.03
C TYR A 130 -1.36 -2.40 9.37
N GLY A 131 -2.51 -1.89 9.83
CA GLY A 131 -2.71 -1.24 11.13
C GLY A 131 -2.25 0.22 11.21
N MET A 132 -1.28 0.61 10.38
CA MET A 132 -0.81 2.01 10.25
C MET A 132 -1.35 2.71 9.00
N GLY A 133 -2.06 1.97 8.15
CA GLY A 133 -2.57 2.45 6.88
C GLY A 133 -3.12 1.31 6.04
N CYS A 134 -3.64 1.66 4.88
CA CYS A 134 -4.29 0.74 3.96
C CYS A 134 -3.71 0.95 2.55
N VAL A 135 -3.40 -0.14 1.85
CA VAL A 135 -3.05 -0.13 0.43
C VAL A 135 -4.11 -0.88 -0.39
N GLU A 136 -4.39 -0.38 -1.59
CA GLU A 136 -5.26 -1.08 -2.54
C GLU A 136 -4.41 -2.05 -3.37
N LEU A 137 -4.74 -3.34 -3.30
CA LEU A 137 -4.03 -4.40 -4.01
C LEU A 137 -4.63 -4.67 -5.39
N ALA A 138 -5.96 -4.72 -5.46
CA ALA A 138 -6.68 -4.99 -6.69
C ALA A 138 -8.09 -4.39 -6.68
N GLN A 139 -8.70 -4.32 -7.85
CA GLN A 139 -10.09 -3.92 -8.05
C GLN A 139 -10.83 -4.97 -8.88
N LEU A 140 -12.14 -5.09 -8.67
CA LEU A 140 -13.01 -5.85 -9.56
C LEU A 140 -13.44 -4.98 -10.74
N HIS A 141 -13.09 -5.37 -11.95
CA HIS A 141 -13.48 -4.66 -13.18
C HIS A 141 -13.97 -5.65 -14.23
N ALA A 142 -15.27 -5.55 -14.60
CA ALA A 142 -15.90 -6.46 -15.57
C ALA A 142 -15.63 -7.95 -15.26
N GLU A 143 -15.90 -8.35 -14.01
CA GLU A 143 -15.72 -9.73 -13.49
C GLU A 143 -14.28 -10.24 -13.50
N ARG A 144 -13.30 -9.35 -13.69
CA ARG A 144 -11.88 -9.69 -13.67
C ARG A 144 -11.16 -8.91 -12.57
N VAL A 145 -10.13 -9.53 -12.03
CA VAL A 145 -9.19 -8.87 -11.13
C VAL A 145 -8.34 -7.91 -11.95
N LYS A 146 -8.39 -6.63 -11.59
CA LYS A 146 -7.47 -5.61 -12.08
C LYS A 146 -6.54 -5.24 -10.93
N TRP A 147 -5.32 -5.75 -10.99
CA TRP A 147 -4.28 -5.37 -10.05
C TRP A 147 -3.99 -3.87 -10.13
N THR A 148 -4.03 -3.21 -8.99
CA THR A 148 -3.75 -1.78 -8.90
C THR A 148 -2.27 -1.60 -8.71
N ASN A 149 -1.51 -1.64 -9.83
CA ASN A 149 -0.05 -1.44 -9.90
C ASN A 149 0.63 -1.50 -8.52
N ILE A 150 0.66 -2.70 -7.92
CA ILE A 150 1.74 -3.00 -6.98
C ILE A 150 2.99 -2.71 -7.82
N PRO A 151 3.81 -1.73 -7.46
CA PRO A 151 4.79 -1.18 -8.39
C PRO A 151 5.56 -2.30 -9.05
N SER A 152 5.44 -2.40 -10.37
CA SER A 152 6.25 -3.31 -11.19
C SER A 152 7.75 -3.11 -10.94
N SER A 153 8.14 -1.97 -10.37
CA SER A 153 9.49 -1.66 -9.88
C SER A 153 10.03 -2.62 -8.82
N ILE A 154 9.19 -3.46 -8.17
CA ILE A 154 9.69 -4.52 -7.29
C ILE A 154 10.25 -5.70 -8.10
N TYR A 155 9.83 -5.90 -9.35
CA TYR A 155 10.16 -7.10 -10.14
C TYR A 155 10.86 -6.85 -11.49
N CYS A 156 10.71 -5.67 -12.13
CA CYS A 156 11.26 -5.47 -13.48
C CYS A 156 12.70 -4.94 -13.53
N ASP A 157 13.18 -4.30 -12.45
CA ASP A 157 14.47 -3.60 -12.49
C ASP A 157 15.58 -4.25 -11.64
N ILE A 158 15.22 -5.16 -10.72
CA ILE A 158 16.19 -6.00 -10.01
C ILE A 158 17.06 -6.79 -11.00
N PRO A 159 16.52 -7.47 -12.04
CA PRO A 159 17.37 -8.23 -12.97
C PRO A 159 18.42 -7.39 -13.68
N LYS A 160 18.11 -6.14 -14.08
CA LYS A 160 19.08 -5.24 -14.74
C LYS A 160 20.20 -4.81 -13.80
N LEU A 161 19.84 -4.49 -12.56
CA LEU A 161 20.82 -4.16 -11.53
C LEU A 161 21.71 -5.37 -11.19
N MET A 162 21.12 -6.57 -11.15
CA MET A 162 21.83 -7.83 -10.95
C MET A 162 22.83 -8.10 -12.09
N ASP A 163 22.43 -7.87 -13.34
CA ASP A 163 23.30 -8.01 -14.51
C ASP A 163 24.48 -7.03 -14.43
N TYR A 164 24.22 -5.76 -14.09
CA TYR A 164 25.27 -4.74 -13.94
C TYR A 164 26.24 -5.07 -12.80
N LEU A 165 25.71 -5.44 -11.62
CA LEU A 165 26.53 -5.80 -10.46
C LEU A 165 27.40 -7.02 -10.73
N SER A 166 26.82 -8.05 -11.37
CA SER A 166 27.55 -9.26 -11.76
C SER A 166 28.67 -8.96 -12.76
N ALA A 167 28.42 -8.09 -13.74
CA ALA A 167 29.44 -7.66 -14.71
C ALA A 167 30.61 -6.89 -14.06
N ASN A 168 30.38 -6.26 -12.91
CA ASN A 168 31.38 -5.51 -12.14
C ASN A 168 31.98 -6.32 -10.98
N GLY A 169 31.86 -7.66 -11.01
CA GLY A 169 32.54 -8.54 -10.06
C GLY A 169 31.85 -8.70 -8.70
N PHE A 170 30.66 -8.11 -8.52
CA PHE A 170 29.83 -8.37 -7.35
C PHE A 170 29.11 -9.71 -7.52
N ARG A 171 29.00 -10.46 -6.43
CA ARG A 171 28.22 -11.70 -6.39
C ARG A 171 27.16 -11.58 -5.33
N MET A 172 25.93 -11.96 -5.67
CA MET A 172 24.87 -12.07 -4.67
C MET A 172 25.31 -13.04 -3.59
N ASN A 173 25.41 -12.55 -2.36
CA ASN A 173 25.86 -13.32 -1.22
C ASN A 173 24.65 -13.86 -0.44
N ASP A 174 23.68 -12.98 -0.21
CA ASP A 174 22.45 -13.31 0.51
C ASP A 174 21.30 -12.43 -0.01
N ALA A 175 20.09 -12.98 -0.02
CA ALA A 175 18.88 -12.26 -0.39
C ALA A 175 17.82 -12.54 0.66
N THR A 176 17.46 -11.51 1.43
CA THR A 176 16.42 -11.60 2.46
C THR A 176 15.20 -10.83 2.00
N ILE A 177 14.05 -11.50 1.93
CA ILE A 177 12.76 -10.87 1.71
C ILE A 177 12.16 -10.60 3.09
N GLY A 178 11.92 -9.32 3.41
CA GLY A 178 11.39 -8.89 4.70
C GLY A 178 9.86 -8.92 4.72
N SER A 179 9.23 -8.11 3.86
CA SER A 179 7.77 -7.99 3.74
C SER A 179 7.38 -7.66 2.30
N MET A 180 6.08 -7.52 2.01
CA MET A 180 5.56 -7.38 0.64
C MET A 180 6.11 -6.18 -0.16
N HIS A 181 6.72 -5.20 0.52
CA HIS A 181 7.37 -4.04 -0.11
C HIS A 181 8.78 -3.82 0.40
N SER A 182 9.34 -4.80 1.13
CA SER A 182 10.70 -4.71 1.62
C SER A 182 11.53 -5.95 1.35
N TYR A 183 12.63 -5.74 0.66
CA TYR A 183 13.64 -6.75 0.41
C TYR A 183 15.01 -6.15 0.69
N SER A 184 15.95 -6.99 1.07
CA SER A 184 17.36 -6.65 1.22
C SER A 184 18.18 -7.66 0.45
N ILE A 185 18.97 -7.20 -0.50
CA ILE A 185 19.91 -8.05 -1.25
C ILE A 185 21.31 -7.60 -0.89
N THR A 186 22.12 -8.53 -0.38
CA THR A 186 23.51 -8.28 -0.02
C THR A 186 24.43 -8.91 -1.06
N PHE A 187 25.37 -8.11 -1.55
CA PHE A 187 26.38 -8.50 -2.52
C PHE A 187 27.75 -8.54 -1.83
N ALA A 188 28.47 -9.62 -2.06
CA ALA A 188 29.88 -9.74 -1.71
C ALA A 188 30.74 -9.23 -2.89
N GLY A 189 31.80 -8.48 -2.57
CA GLY A 189 32.70 -7.84 -3.53
C GLY A 189 33.81 -7.10 -2.79
N PRO A 190 34.59 -6.25 -3.49
CA PRO A 190 35.61 -5.40 -2.88
C PRO A 190 35.08 -4.59 -1.70
N ASN A 191 33.81 -4.16 -1.80
CA ASN A 191 33.01 -3.57 -0.73
C ASN A 191 31.70 -4.35 -0.60
N ALA A 192 31.31 -4.73 0.61
CA ALA A 192 30.00 -5.35 0.84
C ALA A 192 28.90 -4.30 0.58
N LEU A 193 27.96 -4.62 -0.29
CA LEU A 193 26.90 -3.73 -0.72
C LEU A 193 25.55 -4.36 -0.35
N THR A 194 24.71 -3.65 0.39
CA THR A 194 23.33 -4.07 0.63
C THR A 194 22.40 -3.13 -0.10
N ILE A 195 21.44 -3.66 -0.84
CA ILE A 195 20.37 -2.88 -1.47
C ILE A 195 19.10 -3.24 -0.77
N THR A 196 18.49 -2.26 -0.15
CA THR A 196 17.21 -2.44 0.53
C THR A 196 16.15 -1.64 -0.19
N CYS A 197 15.06 -2.31 -0.54
CA CYS A 197 13.80 -1.64 -0.81
C CYS A 197 12.99 -1.69 0.49
N ASP A 198 12.38 -0.58 0.87
CA ASP A 198 11.35 -0.56 1.90
C ASP A 198 10.22 0.37 1.46
N ARG A 199 9.00 -0.18 1.37
CA ARG A 199 7.78 0.55 0.98
C ARG A 199 7.92 1.30 -0.35
N GLY A 200 8.67 0.73 -1.30
CA GLY A 200 8.91 1.30 -2.62
C GLY A 200 10.00 2.38 -2.69
N GLN A 201 10.67 2.67 -1.56
CA GLN A 201 11.87 3.50 -1.54
C GLN A 201 13.12 2.61 -1.55
N LEU A 202 14.10 2.98 -2.35
CA LEU A 202 15.37 2.27 -2.45
C LEU A 202 16.41 2.96 -1.59
N PHE A 203 17.28 2.19 -0.95
CA PHE A 203 18.45 2.72 -0.27
C PHE A 203 19.61 1.75 -0.29
N LEU A 204 20.81 2.32 -0.22
CA LEU A 204 22.06 1.57 -0.10
C LEU A 204 22.37 1.37 1.39
N GLY A 205 22.55 0.12 1.79
CA GLY A 205 23.20 -0.27 3.04
C GLY A 205 24.72 -0.43 2.83
N GLY A 206 25.50 0.04 3.79
CA GLY A 206 26.96 0.07 3.74
C GLY A 206 27.54 0.92 4.87
N GLU A 207 28.83 1.24 4.79
CA GLU A 207 29.50 2.11 5.76
C GLU A 207 28.98 3.55 5.61
N ARG A 208 28.46 4.13 6.70
CA ARG A 208 27.74 5.40 6.64
C ARG A 208 28.61 6.55 6.15
N SER A 209 29.86 6.64 6.60
CA SER A 209 30.73 7.78 6.25
C SER A 209 31.10 7.79 4.77
N GLU A 210 31.29 6.60 4.18
CA GLU A 210 31.46 6.37 2.76
C GLU A 210 30.20 6.80 1.99
N LEU A 211 29.03 6.30 2.36
CA LEU A 211 27.77 6.62 1.67
C LEU A 211 27.41 8.11 1.77
N GLU A 212 27.65 8.76 2.91
CA GLU A 212 27.47 10.21 3.06
C GLU A 212 28.45 10.98 2.17
N GLY A 213 29.72 10.59 2.12
CA GLY A 213 30.75 11.18 1.26
C GLY A 213 30.43 11.12 -0.24
N HIS A 214 29.61 10.13 -0.63
CA HIS A 214 29.15 9.95 -2.01
C HIS A 214 27.71 10.43 -2.26
N GLY A 215 27.01 10.98 -1.25
CA GLY A 215 25.62 11.45 -1.38
C GLY A 215 24.59 10.33 -1.58
N LEU A 216 24.93 9.11 -1.14
CA LEU A 216 24.12 7.89 -1.26
C LEU A 216 23.39 7.53 0.03
N TRP A 217 23.74 8.15 1.16
CA TRP A 217 23.03 8.01 2.43
C TRP A 217 21.70 8.78 2.40
N LYS A 218 20.78 8.29 1.59
CA LYS A 218 19.44 8.82 1.37
C LYS A 218 18.53 7.73 0.81
N THR A 219 17.23 7.97 0.88
CA THR A 219 16.25 7.20 0.13
C THR A 219 16.14 7.73 -1.30
N PHE A 220 15.78 6.85 -2.22
CA PHE A 220 15.51 7.16 -3.61
C PHE A 220 14.07 6.77 -3.93
N ASP A 221 13.30 7.74 -4.42
CA ASP A 221 11.90 7.56 -4.83
C ASP A 221 11.77 7.08 -6.29
N SER A 222 12.89 7.03 -7.02
CA SER A 222 12.98 6.76 -8.45
C SER A 222 14.09 5.73 -8.69
N PHE A 223 13.75 4.62 -9.37
CA PHE A 223 14.74 3.60 -9.71
C PHE A 223 15.85 4.13 -10.62
N PRO A 224 15.59 4.92 -11.69
CA PRO A 224 16.65 5.52 -12.50
C PRO A 224 17.63 6.38 -11.70
N ASP A 225 17.14 7.15 -10.72
CA ASP A 225 18.01 7.99 -9.88
C ASP A 225 18.85 7.14 -8.92
N PHE A 226 18.27 6.06 -8.40
CA PHE A 226 18.97 5.07 -7.60
C PHE A 226 20.06 4.36 -8.42
N GLU A 227 19.71 3.84 -9.59
CA GLU A 227 20.62 3.16 -10.52
C GLU A 227 21.81 4.05 -10.90
N ASP A 228 21.56 5.29 -11.35
CA ASP A 228 22.62 6.25 -11.69
C ASP A 228 23.54 6.54 -10.48
N ALA A 229 22.97 6.62 -9.29
CA ALA A 229 23.74 6.81 -8.06
C ALA A 229 24.61 5.59 -7.71
N VAL A 230 24.08 4.37 -7.81
CA VAL A 230 24.82 3.12 -7.59
C VAL A 230 25.93 2.96 -8.64
N ILE A 231 25.64 3.19 -9.92
CA ILE A 231 26.63 3.11 -11.01
C ILE A 231 27.79 4.08 -10.74
N ARG A 232 27.51 5.35 -10.40
CA ARG A 232 28.54 6.34 -10.08
C ARG A 232 29.39 5.96 -8.89
N PHE A 233 28.80 5.35 -7.87
CA PHE A 233 29.51 4.86 -6.70
C PHE A 233 30.51 3.77 -7.08
N LEU A 234 30.01 2.74 -7.75
CA LEU A 234 30.80 1.57 -8.15
C LEU A 234 31.87 1.89 -9.19
N SER A 235 31.69 2.95 -9.98
CA SER A 235 32.69 3.39 -10.98
C SER A 235 33.90 4.13 -10.36
N ARG A 236 33.84 4.50 -9.07
CA ARG A 236 34.88 5.28 -8.38
C ARG A 236 35.77 4.43 -7.47
N THR A 237 35.32 3.23 -7.13
CA THR A 237 36.02 2.20 -6.34
C THR A 237 36.77 1.25 -7.26
#